data_AF-A0A9R1PK36-F1
#
_entry.id   AF-A0A9R1PK36-F1
#
_cell.length_a   1.000
_cell.length_b   1.000
_cell.length_c   1.000
_cell.angle_alpha   90.00
_cell.angle_beta   90.00
_cell.angle_gamma   90.00
#
_symmetry.space_group_name_H-M   'P 1'
#
loop_
_entity.id
_entity.type
_entity.pdbx_description
1 polymer ?
#
loop_
_entity_poly.entity_id
_entity_poly.type
_entity_poly.pdbx_seq_one_letter_code
_entity_poly.pdbx_strand_id
1 'polypeptide(L)'
;MSMDPHVVLLLTLILLLGTGDGSLAVGTPSAIIRTTCAAVGQPGRGVGYDSCVGALSADPAAAAAKDARELAVVATNLTVANVTSTVLVLDDLVKNLGDCLRSYRDMNKNLEGALGDLAAGRLKAASDKLLHASFAPSDCDILLLEGSAEKNPVSEENNDAGWLSRLAYVIATF
;
A
#
# COMPACT_ATOMS: atom_id res chain seq x y z
N MET A 1 -15.27 40.93 2.55
CA MET A 1 -15.41 39.45 2.61
C MET A 1 -14.70 38.97 3.86
N SER A 2 -15.40 38.26 4.74
CA SER A 2 -14.83 37.67 5.95
C SER A 2 -14.20 36.34 5.60
N MET A 3 -12.90 36.17 5.83
CA MET A 3 -12.24 34.88 5.65
C MET A 3 -12.63 33.93 6.77
N ASP A 4 -12.88 32.68 6.42
CA ASP A 4 -13.22 31.60 7.36
C ASP A 4 -12.05 31.39 8.37
N PRO A 5 -12.33 31.33 9.68
CA PRO A 5 -11.30 31.16 10.71
C PRO A 5 -10.47 29.87 10.51
N HIS A 6 -11.02 28.84 9.87
CA HIS A 6 -10.29 27.62 9.53
C HIS A 6 -9.30 27.82 8.38
N VAL A 7 -9.64 28.67 7.40
CA VAL A 7 -8.75 29.02 6.29
C VAL A 7 -7.59 29.88 6.78
N VAL A 8 -7.82 30.77 7.75
CA VAL A 8 -6.76 31.56 8.41
C VAL A 8 -5.83 30.64 9.22
N LEU A 9 -6.37 29.64 9.92
CA LEU A 9 -5.58 28.66 10.68
C LEU A 9 -4.74 27.72 9.79
N LEU A 10 -5.26 27.34 8.63
CA LEU A 10 -4.53 26.52 7.65
C LEU A 10 -3.41 27.32 6.97
N LEU A 11 -3.65 28.59 6.65
CA LEU A 11 -2.64 29.46 6.06
C LEU A 11 -1.49 29.79 7.03
N THR A 12 -1.76 29.94 8.33
CA THR A 12 -0.71 30.13 9.34
C THR A 12 0.12 28.86 9.56
N LEU A 13 -0.49 27.67 9.48
CA LEU A 13 0.24 26.39 9.60
C LEU A 13 1.20 26.15 8.43
N ILE A 14 0.82 26.54 7.21
CA ILE A 14 1.67 26.43 6.01
C ILE A 14 2.84 27.43 6.06
N LEU A 15 2.63 28.63 6.59
CA LEU A 15 3.70 29.63 6.77
C LEU A 15 4.71 29.25 7.86
N LEU A 16 4.31 28.45 8.86
CA LEU A 16 5.21 27.89 9.89
C LEU A 16 6.05 26.70 9.38
N LEU A 17 5.65 26.07 8.27
CA LEU A 17 6.41 25.00 7.61
C LEU A 17 7.40 25.54 6.55
N GLY A 18 7.31 26.84 6.21
CA GLY A 18 8.09 27.46 5.12
C GLY A 18 9.42 28.11 5.51
N THR A 19 9.82 28.11 6.79
CA THR A 19 11.12 28.62 7.25
C THR A 19 12.00 27.56 7.92
N GLY A 20 11.60 26.29 7.80
CA GLY A 20 12.54 25.20 8.03
C GLY A 20 13.45 25.07 6.82
N ASP A 21 14.62 25.73 6.85
CA ASP A 21 15.83 25.07 6.37
C ASP A 21 16.04 23.83 7.24
N GLY A 22 15.18 22.83 7.03
CA GLY A 22 15.35 21.46 7.48
C GLY A 22 16.39 20.82 6.61
N SER A 23 17.59 21.41 6.58
CA SER A 23 18.77 20.57 6.59
C SER A 23 18.57 19.70 7.81
N LEU A 24 18.17 18.44 7.59
CA LEU A 24 18.44 17.40 8.57
C LEU A 24 19.94 17.54 8.80
N ALA A 25 20.31 18.29 9.84
CA ALA A 25 21.64 18.24 10.36
C ALA A 25 21.75 16.79 10.77
N VAL A 26 22.31 15.97 9.86
CA VAL A 26 22.86 14.68 10.17
C VAL A 26 24.01 15.06 11.08
N GLY A 27 23.67 15.30 12.36
CA GLY A 27 24.63 15.47 13.42
C GLY A 27 25.56 14.27 13.30
N THR A 28 26.86 14.51 13.46
CA THR A 28 27.83 13.42 13.39
C THR A 28 27.32 12.28 14.28
N PRO A 29 27.11 11.07 13.74
CA PRO A 29 26.53 9.98 14.52
C PRO A 29 27.35 9.77 15.78
N SER A 30 26.68 9.45 16.87
CA SER A 30 27.34 9.28 18.17
C SER A 30 28.49 8.28 18.04
N ALA A 31 29.53 8.43 18.87
CA ALA A 31 30.69 7.56 18.81
C ALA A 31 30.30 6.07 18.95
N ILE A 32 29.26 5.78 19.74
CA ILE A 32 28.76 4.42 19.91
C ILE A 32 28.06 3.90 18.65
N ILE A 33 27.29 4.73 17.93
CA ILE A 33 26.69 4.35 16.63
C ILE A 33 27.80 4.08 15.61
N ARG A 34 28.78 4.98 15.47
CA ARG A 34 29.91 4.78 14.54
C ARG A 34 30.67 3.48 14.81
N THR A 35 31.06 3.24 16.06
CA THR A 35 31.81 2.03 16.43
C THR A 35 30.98 0.76 16.22
N THR A 36 29.70 0.79 16.59
CA THR A 36 28.80 -0.35 16.40
C THR A 36 28.58 -0.64 14.92
N CYS A 37 28.31 0.38 14.12
CA CYS A 37 28.11 0.24 12.68
C CYS A 37 29.39 -0.20 11.95
N ALA A 38 30.57 0.24 12.39
CA ALA A 38 31.85 -0.24 11.85
C ALA A 38 32.08 -1.74 12.13
N ALA A 39 31.60 -2.24 13.28
CA ALA A 39 31.70 -3.65 13.64
C ALA A 39 30.71 -4.53 12.86
N VAL A 40 29.45 -4.10 12.70
CA VAL A 40 28.47 -4.86 11.91
C VAL A 40 28.64 -4.69 10.40
N GLY A 41 29.33 -3.63 9.96
CA GLY A 41 29.69 -3.37 8.56
C GLY A 41 30.80 -4.25 8.00
N GLN A 42 31.42 -5.12 8.82
CA GLN A 42 32.47 -6.02 8.37
C GLN A 42 31.93 -7.07 7.38
N PRO A 43 32.73 -7.49 6.39
CA PRO A 43 32.32 -8.52 5.42
C PRO A 43 31.75 -9.78 6.09
N GLY A 44 30.66 -10.30 5.54
CA GLY A 44 30.00 -11.52 6.04
C GLY A 44 28.99 -11.33 7.17
N ARG A 45 28.76 -10.09 7.64
CA ARG A 45 27.78 -9.76 8.70
C ARG A 45 26.39 -9.36 8.17
N GLY A 46 26.27 -9.08 6.87
CA GLY A 46 24.98 -8.81 6.21
C GLY A 46 24.36 -7.43 6.48
N VAL A 47 25.04 -6.54 7.20
CA VAL A 47 24.57 -5.18 7.48
C VAL A 47 25.57 -4.18 6.91
N GLY A 48 25.14 -3.28 6.03
CA GLY A 48 25.99 -2.20 5.52
C GLY A 48 26.23 -1.13 6.58
N TYR A 49 27.44 -0.56 6.65
CA TYR A 49 27.77 0.52 7.59
C TYR A 49 26.79 1.69 7.46
N ASP A 50 26.58 2.19 6.25
CA ASP A 50 25.70 3.34 5.99
C ASP A 50 24.24 3.01 6.33
N SER A 51 23.78 1.79 6.03
CA SER A 51 22.43 1.33 6.40
C SER A 51 22.23 1.29 7.92
N CYS A 52 23.23 0.81 8.66
CA CYS A 52 23.22 0.82 10.12
C CYS A 52 23.18 2.24 10.69
N VAL A 53 24.04 3.13 10.18
CA VAL A 53 24.10 4.52 10.62
C VAL A 53 22.78 5.22 10.31
N GLY A 54 22.24 5.05 9.11
CA GLY A 54 20.96 5.65 8.70
C GLY A 54 19.81 5.20 9.60
N ALA A 55 19.67 3.89 9.84
CA ALA A 55 18.60 3.34 10.67
C ALA A 55 18.68 3.84 12.12
N LEU A 56 19.87 3.83 12.73
CA LEU A 56 20.04 4.25 14.12
C LEU A 56 19.97 5.78 14.28
N SER A 57 20.55 6.56 13.36
CA SER A 57 20.57 8.02 13.49
C SER A 57 19.20 8.67 13.28
N ALA A 58 18.25 7.94 12.68
CA ALA A 58 16.86 8.37 12.54
C ALA A 58 16.06 8.25 13.86
N ASP A 59 16.55 7.51 14.85
CA ASP A 59 15.87 7.30 16.12
C ASP A 59 16.54 8.11 17.26
N PRO A 60 15.83 9.07 17.89
CA PRO A 60 16.37 9.85 19.01
C PRO A 60 16.85 9.00 20.19
N ALA A 61 16.25 7.83 20.44
CA ALA A 61 16.67 6.93 21.50
C ALA A 61 18.03 6.28 21.21
N ALA A 62 18.34 6.01 19.93
CA ALA A 62 19.69 5.56 19.54
C ALA A 62 20.73 6.67 19.68
N ALA A 63 20.36 7.92 19.42
CA ALA A 63 21.24 9.06 19.67
C ALA A 63 21.57 9.23 21.16
N ALA A 64 20.63 8.89 22.05
CA ALA A 64 20.79 8.93 23.50
C ALA A 64 21.46 7.66 24.10
N ALA A 65 21.65 6.61 23.31
CA ALA A 65 22.21 5.35 23.77
C ALA A 65 23.67 5.51 24.23
N LYS A 66 24.01 4.84 25.33
CA LYS A 66 25.32 4.91 25.99
C LYS A 66 26.23 3.75 25.63
N ASP A 67 25.64 2.62 25.23
CA ASP A 67 26.36 1.40 24.90
C ASP A 67 25.69 0.59 23.79
N ALA A 68 26.36 -0.48 23.36
CA ALA A 68 25.88 -1.35 22.30
C ALA A 68 24.62 -2.15 22.70
N ARG A 69 24.41 -2.38 24.01
CA ARG A 69 23.21 -3.07 24.50
C ARG A 69 21.99 -2.17 24.32
N GLU A 70 22.09 -0.89 24.67
CA GLU A 70 21.02 0.09 24.44
C GLU A 70 20.74 0.27 22.94
N LEU A 71 21.77 0.32 22.08
CA LEU A 71 21.58 0.32 20.62
C LEU A 71 20.89 -0.95 20.11
N ALA A 72 21.21 -2.12 20.66
CA ALA A 72 20.54 -3.37 20.30
C ALA A 72 19.05 -3.35 20.68
N VAL A 73 18.70 -2.76 21.82
CA VAL A 73 17.29 -2.54 22.21
C VAL A 73 16.60 -1.62 21.21
N VAL A 74 17.22 -0.49 20.83
CA VAL A 74 16.64 0.41 19.83
C VAL A 74 16.46 -0.27 18.47
N ALA A 75 17.49 -0.97 17.98
CA ALA A 75 17.40 -1.75 16.74
C ALA A 75 16.30 -2.82 16.79
N THR A 76 16.09 -3.44 17.96
CA THR A 76 15.00 -4.41 18.16
C THR A 76 13.65 -3.72 18.11
N ASN A 77 13.49 -2.56 18.74
CA ASN A 77 12.24 -1.78 18.69
C ASN A 77 11.92 -1.32 17.27
N LEU A 78 12.93 -0.84 16.52
CA LEU A 78 12.78 -0.52 15.09
C LEU A 78 12.33 -1.74 14.28
N THR A 79 12.89 -2.92 14.58
CA THR A 79 12.48 -4.18 13.95
C THR A 79 11.04 -4.53 14.28
N VAL A 80 10.63 -4.42 15.56
CA VAL A 80 9.25 -4.66 15.99
C VAL A 80 8.28 -3.70 15.28
N ALA A 81 8.62 -2.42 15.19
CA ALA A 81 7.80 -1.43 14.50
C ALA A 81 7.65 -1.76 13.01
N ASN A 82 8.75 -2.07 12.33
CA ASN A 82 8.75 -2.46 10.92
C ASN A 82 7.93 -3.74 10.68
N VAL A 83 8.15 -4.79 11.47
CA VAL A 83 7.39 -6.04 11.37
C VAL A 83 5.90 -5.80 11.63
N THR A 84 5.56 -4.98 12.63
CA THR A 84 4.16 -4.64 12.93
C THR A 84 3.50 -3.91 11.75
N SER A 85 4.17 -2.92 11.17
CA SER A 85 3.69 -2.24 9.97
C SER A 85 3.54 -3.19 8.79
N THR A 86 4.47 -4.12 8.62
CA THR A 86 4.42 -5.12 7.55
C THR A 86 3.24 -6.07 7.73
N VAL A 87 2.97 -6.52 8.96
CA VAL A 87 1.79 -7.34 9.27
C VAL A 87 0.49 -6.63 8.90
N LEU A 88 0.36 -5.34 9.23
CA LEU A 88 -0.83 -4.55 8.86
C LEU A 88 -1.03 -4.49 7.35
N VAL A 89 0.04 -4.27 6.59
CA VAL A 89 0.01 -4.28 5.12
C VAL A 89 -0.41 -5.64 4.57
N LEU A 90 0.12 -6.73 5.14
CA LEU A 90 -0.21 -8.09 4.72
C LEU A 90 -1.67 -8.45 5.04
N ASP A 91 -2.15 -8.10 6.23
CA ASP A 91 -3.54 -8.35 6.65
C ASP A 91 -4.54 -7.63 5.74
N ASP A 92 -4.26 -6.36 5.41
CA ASP A 92 -5.07 -5.57 4.49
C ASP A 92 -5.03 -6.14 3.06
N LEU A 93 -3.86 -6.53 2.56
CA LEU A 93 -3.74 -7.20 1.25
C LEU A 93 -4.54 -8.50 1.20
N VAL A 94 -4.43 -9.35 2.23
CA VAL A 94 -5.18 -10.61 2.31
C VAL A 94 -6.68 -10.34 2.36
N LYS A 95 -7.12 -9.33 3.12
CA LYS A 95 -8.52 -8.91 3.16
C LYS A 95 -9.00 -8.46 1.78
N ASN A 96 -8.28 -7.55 1.11
CA ASN A 96 -8.68 -7.00 -0.18
C ASN A 96 -8.69 -8.08 -1.28
N LEU A 97 -7.71 -9.01 -1.28
CA LEU A 97 -7.74 -10.19 -2.14
C LEU A 97 -8.94 -11.10 -1.84
N GLY A 98 -9.29 -11.26 -0.57
CA GLY A 98 -10.49 -11.99 -0.16
C GLY A 98 -11.78 -11.34 -0.65
N ASP A 99 -11.82 -10.01 -0.72
CA ASP A 99 -12.95 -9.23 -1.22
C ASP A 99 -13.05 -9.34 -2.75
N CYS A 100 -11.93 -9.17 -3.47
CA CYS A 100 -11.81 -9.46 -4.90
C CYS A 100 -12.28 -10.87 -5.26
N LEU A 101 -11.85 -11.89 -4.50
CA LEU A 101 -12.24 -13.29 -4.76
C LEU A 101 -13.75 -13.49 -4.64
N ARG A 102 -14.43 -12.79 -3.72
CA ARG A 102 -15.90 -12.83 -3.63
C ARG A 102 -16.53 -12.17 -4.85
N SER A 103 -16.06 -10.99 -5.26
CA SER A 103 -16.54 -10.32 -6.47
C SER A 103 -16.36 -11.18 -7.72
N TYR A 104 -15.23 -11.86 -7.88
CA TYR A 104 -15.00 -12.79 -9.01
C TYR A 104 -15.90 -14.04 -8.97
N ARG A 105 -16.21 -14.57 -7.78
CA ARG A 105 -17.19 -15.65 -7.66
C ARG A 105 -18.59 -15.21 -8.07
N ASP A 106 -18.98 -13.98 -7.74
CA ASP A 106 -20.27 -13.43 -8.15
C ASP A 106 -20.27 -13.07 -9.64
N MET A 107 -19.15 -12.58 -10.17
CA MET A 107 -18.93 -12.41 -11.61
C MET A 107 -19.14 -13.73 -12.37
N ASN A 108 -18.55 -14.84 -11.91
CA ASN A 108 -18.74 -16.15 -12.52
C ASN A 108 -20.21 -16.58 -12.56
N LYS A 109 -20.96 -16.39 -11.47
CA LYS A 109 -22.41 -16.69 -11.43
C LYS A 109 -23.18 -15.85 -12.46
N ASN A 110 -22.83 -14.58 -12.62
CA ASN A 110 -23.45 -13.71 -13.62
C ASN A 110 -23.12 -14.18 -15.05
N LEU A 111 -21.90 -14.61 -15.31
CA LEU A 111 -21.49 -15.16 -16.61
C LEU A 111 -22.24 -16.47 -16.91
N GLU A 112 -22.34 -17.40 -15.96
CA GLU A 112 -23.13 -18.62 -16.10
C GLU A 112 -24.61 -18.32 -16.38
N GLY A 113 -25.19 -17.36 -15.64
CA GLY A 113 -26.57 -16.91 -15.87
C GLY A 113 -26.75 -16.25 -17.23
N ALA A 114 -25.77 -15.46 -17.68
CA ALA A 114 -25.80 -14.82 -19.00
C ALA A 114 -25.77 -15.86 -20.12
N LEU A 115 -24.92 -16.89 -20.00
CA LEU A 115 -24.88 -18.00 -20.95
C LEU A 115 -26.24 -18.72 -21.04
N GLY A 116 -26.90 -18.97 -19.91
CA GLY A 116 -28.26 -19.55 -19.89
C GLY A 116 -29.31 -18.64 -20.52
N ASP A 117 -29.23 -17.33 -20.34
CA ASP A 117 -30.12 -16.36 -20.98
C ASP A 117 -29.88 -16.28 -22.49
N LEU A 118 -28.62 -16.27 -22.94
CA LEU A 118 -28.25 -16.28 -24.35
C LEU A 118 -28.75 -17.53 -25.07
N ALA A 119 -28.56 -18.71 -24.48
CA ALA A 119 -29.06 -19.97 -25.02
C ALA A 119 -30.58 -19.99 -25.17
N ALA A 120 -31.30 -19.26 -24.32
CA ALA A 120 -32.75 -19.10 -24.36
C ALA A 120 -33.23 -17.90 -25.21
N GLY A 121 -32.33 -17.18 -25.90
CA GLY A 121 -32.67 -15.99 -26.70
C GLY A 121 -33.07 -14.75 -25.88
N ARG A 122 -32.79 -14.72 -24.57
CA ARG A 122 -33.17 -13.64 -23.64
C ARG A 122 -32.09 -12.54 -23.59
N LEU A 123 -31.87 -11.85 -24.71
CA LEU A 123 -30.76 -10.89 -24.88
C LEU A 123 -30.71 -9.77 -23.83
N LYS A 124 -31.86 -9.21 -23.43
CA LYS A 124 -31.89 -8.16 -22.39
C LYS A 124 -31.41 -8.67 -21.03
N ALA A 125 -31.86 -9.86 -20.62
CA ALA A 125 -31.45 -10.45 -19.35
C ALA A 125 -29.97 -10.85 -19.36
N ALA A 126 -29.47 -11.34 -20.50
CA ALA A 126 -28.06 -11.65 -20.70
C ALA A 126 -27.19 -10.39 -20.63
N SER A 127 -27.55 -9.34 -21.37
CA SER A 127 -26.76 -8.09 -21.41
C SER A 127 -26.71 -7.40 -20.04
N ASP A 128 -27.78 -7.41 -19.25
CA ASP A 128 -27.75 -6.86 -17.89
C ASP A 128 -26.74 -7.60 -16.98
N LYS A 129 -26.66 -8.94 -17.08
CA LYS A 129 -25.68 -9.75 -16.34
C LYS A 129 -24.25 -9.52 -16.82
N LEU A 130 -24.04 -9.43 -18.13
CA LEU A 130 -22.72 -9.16 -18.73
C LEU A 130 -22.20 -7.77 -18.37
N LEU A 131 -23.08 -6.76 -18.34
CA LEU A 131 -22.73 -5.43 -17.88
C LEU A 131 -22.27 -5.45 -16.43
N HIS A 132 -23.03 -6.12 -15.56
CA HIS A 132 -22.66 -6.23 -14.16
C HIS A 132 -21.33 -6.98 -13.96
N ALA A 133 -21.11 -8.07 -14.70
CA ALA A 133 -19.83 -8.78 -14.70
C ALA A 133 -18.65 -7.89 -15.13
N SER A 134 -18.86 -6.93 -16.05
CA SER A 134 -17.80 -6.06 -16.54
C SER A 134 -17.25 -5.04 -15.52
N PHE A 135 -17.95 -4.82 -14.39
CA PHE A 135 -17.49 -3.90 -13.34
C PHE A 135 -16.68 -4.58 -12.23
N ALA A 136 -16.86 -5.88 -12.01
CA ALA A 136 -16.18 -6.60 -10.93
C ALA A 136 -14.64 -6.47 -10.95
N PRO A 137 -13.97 -6.47 -12.13
CA PRO A 137 -12.52 -6.28 -12.19
C PRO A 137 -12.05 -4.89 -11.74
N SER A 138 -12.75 -3.82 -12.13
CA SER A 138 -12.40 -2.46 -11.71
C SER A 138 -12.62 -2.25 -10.22
N ASP A 139 -13.65 -2.86 -9.65
CA ASP A 139 -13.87 -2.83 -8.20
C ASP A 139 -12.72 -3.52 -7.45
N CYS A 140 -12.17 -4.60 -8.01
CA CYS A 140 -10.98 -5.26 -7.45
C CYS A 140 -9.72 -4.39 -7.56
N ASP A 141 -9.51 -3.70 -8.70
CA ASP A 141 -8.40 -2.77 -8.85
C ASP A 141 -8.43 -1.68 -7.78
N ILE A 142 -9.60 -1.08 -7.54
CA ILE A 142 -9.80 -0.03 -6.53
C ILE A 142 -9.41 -0.55 -5.15
N LEU A 143 -9.93 -1.72 -4.74
CA LEU A 143 -9.63 -2.30 -3.43
C LEU A 143 -8.13 -2.57 -3.23
N LEU A 144 -7.42 -3.03 -4.26
CA LEU A 144 -6.00 -3.38 -4.17
C LEU A 144 -5.07 -2.16 -4.28
N LEU A 145 -5.47 -1.11 -5.00
CA LEU A 145 -4.68 0.11 -5.18
C LEU A 145 -4.91 1.13 -4.06
N GLU A 146 -6.11 1.22 -3.51
CA GLU A 146 -6.43 2.12 -2.39
C GLU A 146 -6.12 1.48 -1.02
N GLY A 147 -5.84 0.18 -0.98
CA GLY A 147 -5.36 -0.52 0.20
C GLY A 147 -3.96 -0.09 0.62
N SER A 148 -3.60 -0.35 1.87
CA SER A 148 -2.29 -0.03 2.46
C SER A 148 -1.10 -0.73 1.78
N ALA A 149 -1.35 -1.79 1.04
CA ALA A 149 -0.33 -2.45 0.23
C ALA A 149 0.02 -1.65 -1.04
N GLU A 150 -0.88 -0.77 -1.49
CA GLU A 150 -0.77 0.03 -2.73
C GLU A 150 -0.29 -0.82 -3.92
N LYS A 151 -0.75 -2.08 -3.97
CA LYS A 151 -0.25 -3.10 -4.89
C LYS A 151 -1.38 -3.96 -5.39
N ASN A 152 -1.46 -4.05 -6.70
CA ASN A 152 -2.39 -4.91 -7.39
C ASN A 152 -1.65 -6.07 -8.09
N PRO A 153 -1.60 -7.26 -7.46
CA PRO A 153 -0.93 -8.42 -8.04
C PRO A 153 -1.72 -9.10 -9.17
N VAL A 154 -2.94 -8.65 -9.48
CA VAL A 154 -3.85 -9.26 -10.48
C VAL A 154 -4.36 -8.23 -11.51
N SER A 155 -3.59 -7.16 -11.75
CA SER A 155 -4.01 -6.06 -12.62
C SER A 155 -4.16 -6.47 -14.08
N GLU A 156 -3.32 -7.39 -14.56
CA GLU A 156 -3.42 -7.95 -15.91
C GLU A 156 -4.70 -8.78 -16.06
N GLU A 157 -4.97 -9.68 -15.10
CA GLU A 157 -6.18 -10.50 -15.07
C GLU A 157 -7.44 -9.64 -14.97
N ASN A 158 -7.40 -8.55 -14.19
CA ASN A 158 -8.52 -7.61 -14.09
C ASN A 158 -8.80 -6.90 -15.41
N ASN A 159 -7.76 -6.43 -16.11
CA ASN A 159 -7.89 -5.79 -17.42
C ASN A 159 -8.52 -6.75 -18.44
N ASP A 160 -8.05 -7.99 -18.50
CA ASP A 160 -8.54 -9.01 -19.43
C ASP A 160 -9.99 -9.38 -19.15
N ALA A 161 -10.32 -9.66 -17.87
CA ALA A 161 -11.68 -10.02 -17.47
C ALA A 161 -12.67 -8.89 -17.72
N GLY A 162 -12.25 -7.63 -17.48
CA GLY A 162 -13.06 -6.44 -17.74
C GLY A 162 -13.31 -6.25 -19.23
N TRP A 163 -12.26 -6.34 -20.05
CA TRP A 163 -12.36 -6.23 -21.50
C TRP A 163 -13.26 -7.31 -22.12
N LEU A 164 -13.05 -8.58 -21.76
CA LEU A 164 -13.84 -9.71 -22.28
C LEU A 164 -15.32 -9.59 -21.92
N SER A 165 -15.62 -9.25 -20.67
CA SER A 165 -17.00 -9.09 -20.21
C SER A 165 -17.69 -7.91 -20.88
N ARG A 166 -16.96 -6.80 -21.08
CA ARG A 166 -17.47 -5.64 -21.79
C ARG A 166 -17.73 -5.94 -23.27
N LEU A 167 -16.83 -6.69 -23.92
CA LEU A 167 -17.00 -7.14 -25.29
C LEU A 167 -18.28 -7.98 -25.44
N ALA A 168 -18.46 -8.98 -24.56
CA ALA A 168 -19.64 -9.83 -24.54
C ALA A 168 -20.92 -9.02 -24.33
N TYR A 169 -20.91 -8.06 -23.38
CA TYR A 169 -22.03 -7.15 -23.15
C TYR A 169 -22.41 -6.38 -24.43
N VAL A 170 -21.44 -5.75 -25.09
CA VAL A 170 -21.70 -4.96 -26.31
C VAL A 170 -22.30 -5.84 -27.41
N ILE A 171 -21.79 -7.05 -27.61
CA ILE A 171 -22.34 -7.99 -28.60
C ILE A 171 -23.79 -8.36 -28.27
N ALA A 172 -24.11 -8.61 -27.00
CA ALA A 172 -25.45 -9.01 -26.57
C ALA A 172 -26.49 -7.87 -26.59
N THR A 173 -26.08 -6.64 -26.95
CA THR A 173 -26.96 -5.46 -27.06
C THR A 173 -27.35 -5.11 -28.49
N PHE A 174 -26.86 -5.85 -29.49
CA PHE A 174 -27.33 -5.79 -30.88
C PHE A 174 -28.42 -6.83 -31.14
#